data_AF-A0A419FRY2-F1
#
_entry.id   AF-A0A419FRY2-F1
#
_cell.length_a   1.000
_cell.length_b   1.000
_cell.length_c   1.000
_cell.angle_alpha   90.00
_cell.angle_beta   90.00
_cell.angle_gamma   90.00
#
_symmetry.space_group_name_H-M   'P 1'
#
loop_
_entity.id
_entity.type
_entity.pdbx_description
1 polymer ?
#
loop_
_entity_poly.entity_id
_entity_poly.type
_entity_poly.pdbx_seq_one_letter_code
_entity_poly.pdbx_strand_id
1 'polypeptide(L)'
;MGKKETQAMRSFVQGVLEQSPRVKIQSTLDDKIFLTDLQTGNPVEVYLHGGPTKQSDFHIEQRSAYDGSRGVIHVFFKDGEHYFLKLADRESLRADKSLKVYTVSQIKQMVSLRTIEKLALRLTDTLTYYRPEEENRAQAIEVFQMLPVTLDYSHLQGTNEFARGQRISVDYKLPDLLKSIFDGTTLQIGYHGNKLLPKFV
;
A
#
# COMPACT_ATOMS: atom_id res chain seq x y z
N MET A 1 10.11 -11.04 11.56
CA MET A 1 8.86 -10.37 11.99
C MET A 1 8.00 -11.33 12.78
N GLY A 2 7.50 -10.91 13.94
CA GLY A 2 6.81 -11.78 14.89
C GLY A 2 5.30 -11.85 14.67
N LYS A 3 4.68 -12.99 14.99
CA LYS A 3 3.21 -13.20 14.99
C LYS A 3 2.43 -12.07 15.71
N LYS A 4 3.08 -11.33 16.61
CA LYS A 4 2.52 -10.21 17.37
C LYS A 4 2.11 -9.02 16.49
N GLU A 5 2.87 -8.69 15.45
CA GLU A 5 2.60 -7.51 14.62
C GLU A 5 1.40 -7.73 13.70
N THR A 6 1.33 -8.89 13.05
CA THR A 6 0.15 -9.31 12.28
C THR A 6 -1.09 -9.40 13.18
N GLN A 7 -0.94 -9.91 14.41
CA GLN A 7 -2.02 -9.95 15.39
C GLN A 7 -2.55 -8.55 15.71
N ALA A 8 -1.66 -7.59 16.02
CA ALA A 8 -2.04 -6.22 16.35
C ALA A 8 -2.76 -5.54 15.18
N MET A 9 -2.19 -5.65 13.97
CA MET A 9 -2.83 -5.16 12.74
C MET A 9 -4.20 -5.79 12.53
N ARG A 10 -4.33 -7.10 12.69
CA ARG A 10 -5.61 -7.81 12.54
C ARG A 10 -6.64 -7.28 13.52
N SER A 11 -6.29 -7.21 14.81
CA SER A 11 -7.20 -6.72 15.85
C SER A 11 -7.67 -5.29 15.57
N PHE A 12 -6.76 -4.40 15.14
CA PHE A 12 -7.12 -3.02 14.79
C PHE A 12 -8.02 -2.95 13.55
N VAL A 13 -7.63 -3.60 12.45
CA VAL A 13 -8.40 -3.61 11.19
C VAL A 13 -9.78 -4.22 11.43
N GLN A 14 -9.87 -5.29 12.21
CA GLN A 14 -11.14 -5.89 12.60
C GLN A 14 -12.02 -4.93 13.40
N GLY A 15 -11.48 -4.25 14.42
CA GLY A 15 -12.23 -3.27 15.20
C GLY A 15 -12.79 -2.12 14.34
N VAL A 16 -11.99 -1.64 13.38
CA VAL A 16 -12.42 -0.63 12.40
C VAL A 16 -13.54 -1.15 11.48
N LEU A 17 -13.45 -2.42 11.05
CA LEU A 17 -14.45 -3.06 10.19
C LEU A 17 -15.76 -3.34 10.93
N GLU A 18 -15.72 -3.74 12.21
CA GLU A 18 -16.89 -4.00 13.04
C GLU A 18 -17.73 -2.74 13.29
N GLN A 19 -17.10 -1.57 13.30
CA GLN A 19 -17.77 -0.27 13.41
C GLN A 19 -18.39 0.20 12.09
N SER A 20 -18.13 -0.49 10.97
CA SER A 20 -18.64 -0.09 9.66
C SER A 20 -20.05 -0.63 9.41
N PRO A 21 -21.04 0.24 9.10
CA PRO A 21 -22.39 -0.20 8.77
C PRO A 21 -22.47 -0.83 7.37
N ARG A 22 -21.37 -0.82 6.60
CA ARG A 22 -21.33 -1.26 5.21
C ARG A 22 -20.86 -2.70 5.06
N VAL A 23 -20.19 -3.27 6.06
CA VAL A 23 -19.61 -4.61 5.94
C VAL A 23 -20.06 -5.49 7.08
N LYS A 24 -20.09 -6.79 6.81
CA LYS A 24 -20.26 -7.82 7.83
C LYS A 24 -19.08 -8.78 7.78
N ILE A 25 -18.43 -8.97 8.92
CA ILE A 25 -17.37 -9.97 9.05
C ILE A 25 -17.99 -11.38 9.05
N GLN A 26 -17.49 -12.22 8.16
CA GLN A 26 -17.91 -13.62 8.04
C GLN A 26 -16.95 -14.54 8.81
N SER A 27 -15.64 -14.33 8.62
CA SER A 27 -14.59 -15.10 9.29
C SER A 27 -13.26 -14.37 9.24
N THR A 28 -12.34 -14.79 10.11
CA THR A 28 -10.99 -14.24 10.24
C THR A 28 -9.96 -15.36 10.27
N LEU A 29 -8.89 -15.23 9.51
CA LEU A 29 -7.67 -16.03 9.58
C LEU A 29 -6.52 -15.17 10.10
N ASP A 30 -5.31 -15.73 10.19
CA ASP A 30 -4.13 -15.01 10.71
C ASP A 30 -3.71 -13.83 9.83
N ASP A 31 -3.82 -13.98 8.52
CA ASP A 31 -3.40 -12.99 7.52
C ASP A 31 -4.57 -12.47 6.68
N LYS A 32 -5.82 -12.86 6.99
CA LYS A 32 -6.99 -12.54 6.15
C LYS A 32 -8.25 -12.27 6.97
N ILE A 33 -9.10 -11.39 6.47
CA ILE A 33 -10.46 -11.16 6.98
C ILE A 33 -11.43 -11.29 5.82
N PHE A 34 -12.45 -12.13 5.99
CA PHE A 34 -13.51 -12.34 5.00
C PHE A 34 -14.74 -11.55 5.40
N LEU A 35 -15.24 -10.76 4.45
CA LEU A 35 -16.33 -9.82 4.63
C LEU A 35 -17.41 -10.01 3.56
N THR A 36 -18.59 -9.46 3.83
CA THR A 36 -19.61 -9.19 2.82
C THR A 36 -19.90 -7.69 2.82
N ASP A 37 -19.85 -7.05 1.65
CA ASP A 37 -20.38 -5.68 1.49
C ASP A 37 -21.92 -5.78 1.54
N LEU A 38 -22.54 -5.14 2.52
CA LEU A 38 -23.97 -5.17 2.78
C LEU A 38 -24.79 -4.39 1.74
N GLN A 39 -24.17 -3.47 0.99
CA GLN A 39 -24.86 -2.75 -0.08
C GLN A 39 -24.95 -3.57 -1.37
N THR A 40 -23.93 -4.36 -1.68
CA THR A 40 -23.85 -5.11 -2.94
C THR A 40 -24.05 -6.61 -2.78
N GLY A 41 -23.94 -7.13 -1.57
CA GLY A 41 -23.91 -8.56 -1.28
C GLY A 41 -22.59 -9.24 -1.68
N ASN A 42 -21.63 -8.49 -2.23
CA ASN A 42 -20.41 -9.07 -2.77
C ASN A 42 -19.43 -9.48 -1.65
N PRO A 43 -18.75 -10.62 -1.79
CA PRO A 43 -17.68 -11.00 -0.87
C PRO A 43 -16.49 -10.04 -1.02
N VAL A 44 -15.85 -9.71 0.10
CA VAL A 44 -14.62 -8.91 0.15
C VAL A 44 -13.59 -9.61 1.02
N GLU A 45 -12.36 -9.68 0.55
CA GLU A 45 -11.23 -10.25 1.26
C GLU A 45 -10.22 -9.15 1.60
N VAL A 46 -9.89 -9.04 2.88
CA VAL A 46 -8.85 -8.13 3.37
C VAL A 46 -7.62 -8.95 3.70
N TYR A 47 -6.53 -8.70 2.98
CA TYR A 47 -5.24 -9.36 3.15
C TYR A 47 -4.32 -8.50 4.01
N LEU A 48 -3.78 -9.10 5.06
CA LEU A 48 -2.97 -8.46 6.10
C LEU A 48 -1.50 -8.84 5.89
N HIS A 49 -0.76 -7.98 5.20
CA HIS A 49 0.65 -8.18 4.86
C HIS A 49 1.54 -7.71 6.01
N GLY A 50 1.59 -8.52 7.05
CA GLY A 50 2.47 -8.34 8.19
C GLY A 50 3.93 -8.47 7.79
N GLY A 51 4.35 -9.68 7.42
CA GLY A 51 5.76 -10.01 7.20
C GLY A 51 6.15 -10.17 5.72
N PRO A 52 7.28 -10.85 5.45
CA PRO A 52 7.67 -11.19 4.08
C PRO A 52 6.68 -12.16 3.46
N THR A 53 5.73 -11.64 2.70
CA THR A 53 4.79 -12.43 1.89
C THR A 53 5.53 -12.99 0.66
N LYS A 54 5.40 -14.29 0.40
CA LYS A 54 5.95 -14.88 -0.82
C LYS A 54 5.18 -14.37 -2.03
N GLN A 55 5.89 -14.06 -3.11
CA GLN A 55 5.28 -13.60 -4.36
C GLN A 55 4.26 -14.59 -4.93
N SER A 56 4.47 -15.90 -4.74
CA SER A 56 3.53 -16.95 -5.16
C SER A 56 2.16 -16.80 -4.54
N ASP A 57 2.12 -16.45 -3.25
CA ASP A 57 0.89 -16.39 -2.47
C ASP A 57 0.09 -15.18 -2.95
N PHE A 58 0.76 -14.04 -3.15
CA PHE A 58 0.17 -12.81 -3.69
C PHE A 58 -0.49 -13.02 -5.08
N HIS A 59 0.09 -13.84 -5.96
CA HIS A 59 -0.50 -14.12 -7.27
C HIS A 59 -1.85 -14.85 -7.19
N ILE A 60 -2.07 -15.68 -6.16
CA ILE A 60 -3.36 -16.31 -5.91
C ILE A 60 -4.38 -15.24 -5.51
N GLU A 61 -4.01 -14.31 -4.63
CA GLU A 61 -4.84 -13.18 -4.20
C GLU A 61 -5.23 -12.29 -5.38
N GLN A 62 -4.27 -11.98 -6.26
CA GLN A 62 -4.52 -11.18 -7.46
C GLN A 62 -5.52 -11.83 -8.40
N ARG A 63 -5.46 -13.16 -8.56
CA ARG A 63 -6.36 -13.87 -9.48
C ARG A 63 -7.81 -13.74 -9.04
N SER A 64 -8.07 -13.84 -7.73
CA SER A 64 -9.39 -13.62 -7.13
C SER A 64 -9.87 -12.17 -7.23
N ALA A 65 -8.96 -11.18 -7.32
CA ALA A 65 -9.33 -9.80 -7.59
C ALA A 65 -9.69 -9.57 -9.08
N TYR A 66 -8.97 -10.23 -10.00
CA TYR A 66 -9.12 -10.04 -11.44
C TYR A 66 -10.39 -10.67 -12.03
N ASP A 67 -10.85 -11.78 -11.46
CA ASP A 67 -12.09 -12.43 -11.93
C ASP A 67 -13.37 -11.63 -11.56
N GLY A 68 -13.22 -10.57 -10.75
CA GLY A 68 -14.29 -9.67 -10.35
C GLY A 68 -15.33 -10.30 -9.43
N SER A 69 -15.11 -11.56 -9.01
CA SER A 69 -16.06 -12.29 -8.15
C SER A 69 -15.99 -11.82 -6.69
N ARG A 70 -14.88 -11.18 -6.29
CA ARG A 70 -14.65 -10.69 -4.93
C ARG A 70 -13.94 -9.34 -4.93
N GLY A 71 -14.24 -8.52 -3.92
CA GLY A 71 -13.39 -7.38 -3.58
C GLY A 71 -12.13 -7.83 -2.88
N VAL A 72 -11.02 -7.14 -3.15
CA VAL A 72 -9.74 -7.43 -2.50
C VAL A 72 -9.17 -6.12 -1.98
N ILE A 73 -8.81 -6.12 -0.70
CA ILE A 73 -8.14 -5.00 -0.02
C ILE A 73 -6.82 -5.53 0.55
N HIS A 74 -5.71 -4.89 0.22
CA HIS A 74 -4.41 -5.21 0.80
C HIS A 74 -4.06 -4.15 1.86
N VAL A 75 -3.81 -4.59 3.09
CA VAL A 75 -3.31 -3.76 4.20
C VAL A 75 -1.90 -4.19 4.52
N PHE A 76 -0.95 -3.29 4.37
CA PHE A 76 0.46 -3.55 4.59
C PHE A 76 0.89 -3.09 5.97
N PHE A 77 1.56 -3.95 6.73
CA PHE A 77 2.17 -3.52 7.99
C PHE A 77 3.31 -2.55 7.69
N LYS A 78 3.31 -1.47 8.45
CA LYS A 78 4.32 -0.43 8.43
C LYS A 78 5.41 -0.78 9.44
N ASP A 79 6.42 -1.52 9.00
CA ASP A 79 7.63 -1.69 9.79
C ASP A 79 8.50 -0.42 9.66
N GLY A 80 9.16 -0.01 10.75
CA GLY A 80 10.08 1.14 10.72
C GLY A 80 11.33 0.91 9.87
N GLU A 81 11.50 -0.28 9.28
CA GLU A 81 12.62 -0.67 8.42
C GLU A 81 12.34 -0.44 6.92
N HIS A 82 11.09 -0.62 6.47
CA HIS A 82 10.67 -0.52 5.07
C HIS A 82 9.66 0.61 4.85
N TYR A 83 9.13 1.21 5.92
CA TYR A 83 8.44 2.48 5.84
C TYR A 83 9.44 3.62 5.65
N PHE A 84 9.34 4.33 4.52
CA PHE A 84 10.20 5.47 4.22
C PHE A 84 11.67 5.11 4.48
N LEU A 85 12.16 4.09 3.77
CA LEU A 85 13.57 4.09 3.37
C LEU A 85 13.78 5.42 2.65
N LYS A 86 14.05 6.47 3.43
CA LYS A 86 14.28 7.80 2.92
C LYS A 86 15.40 7.58 1.94
N LEU A 87 15.18 7.91 0.67
CA LEU A 87 16.25 7.95 -0.31
C LEU A 87 17.45 8.79 0.18
N ALA A 88 17.21 9.63 1.18
CA ALA A 88 18.21 10.31 1.99
C ALA A 88 19.37 9.44 2.50
N ASP A 89 19.10 8.21 2.91
CA ASP A 89 20.07 7.35 3.61
C ASP A 89 20.77 6.36 2.66
N ARG A 90 20.35 6.31 1.38
CA ARG A 90 21.11 5.67 0.31
C ARG A 90 21.95 6.73 -0.38
N GLU A 91 23.23 6.85 0.02
CA GLU A 91 24.20 7.78 -0.59
C GLU A 91 24.21 7.71 -2.13
N SER A 92 23.99 6.54 -2.71
CA SER A 92 23.95 6.35 -4.16
C SER A 92 22.86 7.16 -4.86
N LEU A 93 21.67 7.29 -4.26
CA LEU A 93 20.53 7.97 -4.90
C LEU A 93 20.56 9.50 -4.74
N ARG A 94 21.20 10.01 -3.68
CA ARG A 94 21.53 11.44 -3.56
C ARG A 94 22.66 11.86 -4.48
N ALA A 95 23.61 10.96 -4.74
CA ALA A 95 24.68 11.16 -5.71
C ALA A 95 24.18 11.05 -7.17
N ASP A 96 23.13 10.27 -7.41
CA ASP A 96 22.57 10.04 -8.73
C ASP A 96 21.84 11.28 -9.27
N LYS A 97 22.40 11.86 -10.33
CA LYS A 97 21.86 12.98 -11.13
C LYS A 97 20.53 12.65 -11.84
N SER A 98 19.84 11.59 -11.43
CA SER A 98 18.59 11.11 -12.00
C SER A 98 17.34 11.77 -11.39
N LEU A 99 17.43 12.39 -10.22
CA LEU A 99 16.27 13.02 -9.55
C LEU A 99 16.19 14.54 -9.72
N LYS A 100 16.79 15.10 -10.79
CA LYS A 100 16.89 16.55 -11.04
C LYS A 100 15.56 17.31 -11.05
N VAL A 101 14.45 16.62 -11.31
CA VAL A 101 13.12 17.22 -11.39
C VAL A 101 12.44 17.37 -10.02
N TYR A 102 13.04 16.85 -8.95
CA TYR A 102 12.46 16.84 -7.60
C TYR A 102 13.24 17.69 -6.61
N THR A 103 12.51 18.32 -5.69
CA THR A 103 13.11 19.01 -4.55
C THR A 103 13.69 18.01 -3.54
N VAL A 104 14.64 18.46 -2.71
CA VAL A 104 15.19 17.64 -1.61
C VAL A 104 14.09 17.15 -0.67
N SER A 105 13.03 17.95 -0.46
CA SER A 105 11.88 17.56 0.35
C SER A 105 11.13 16.39 -0.27
N GLN A 106 10.84 16.45 -1.58
CA GLN A 106 10.17 15.36 -2.30
C GLN A 106 11.01 14.09 -2.32
N ILE A 107 12.32 14.20 -2.56
CA ILE A 107 13.24 13.05 -2.54
C ILE A 107 13.23 12.37 -1.16
N LYS A 108 13.19 13.15 -0.07
CA LYS A 108 13.09 12.62 1.30
C LYS A 108 11.75 11.92 1.60
N GLN A 109 10.70 12.23 0.84
CA GLN A 109 9.37 11.65 0.99
C GLN A 109 9.15 10.43 0.10
N MET A 110 9.95 10.25 -0.96
CA MET A 110 9.84 9.08 -1.84
C MET A 110 10.01 7.78 -1.06
N VAL A 111 9.19 6.79 -1.40
CA VAL A 111 9.22 5.46 -0.82
C VAL A 111 9.72 4.46 -1.85
N SER A 112 10.58 3.55 -1.40
CA SER A 112 10.92 2.36 -2.17
C SER A 112 9.87 1.28 -1.90
N LEU A 113 9.31 0.73 -2.97
CA LEU A 113 8.28 -0.30 -2.87
C LEU A 113 8.90 -1.70 -2.72
N ARG A 114 8.27 -2.54 -1.89
CA ARG A 114 8.48 -3.98 -1.86
C ARG A 114 7.89 -4.65 -3.10
N THR A 115 8.34 -5.85 -3.43
CA THR A 115 7.83 -6.61 -4.58
C THR A 115 6.30 -6.77 -4.53
N ILE A 116 5.74 -7.09 -3.37
CA ILE A 116 4.28 -7.25 -3.21
C ILE A 116 3.51 -5.93 -3.38
N GLU A 117 4.08 -4.81 -2.95
CA GLU A 117 3.46 -3.48 -3.13
C GLU A 117 3.46 -3.05 -4.60
N LYS A 118 4.55 -3.33 -5.33
CA LYS A 118 4.61 -3.13 -6.79
C LYS A 118 3.55 -3.97 -7.50
N LEU A 119 3.31 -5.20 -7.03
CA LEU A 119 2.26 -6.06 -7.59
C LEU A 119 0.86 -5.52 -7.25
N ALA A 120 0.61 -5.08 -6.02
CA ALA A 120 -0.66 -4.46 -5.64
C ALA A 120 -0.96 -3.22 -6.50
N LEU A 121 0.06 -2.39 -6.78
CA LEU A 121 -0.07 -1.21 -7.63
C LEU A 121 -0.37 -1.49 -9.12
N ARG A 122 -0.30 -2.76 -9.56
CA ARG A 122 -0.80 -3.14 -10.89
C ARG A 122 -2.33 -3.19 -10.94
N LEU A 123 -2.99 -3.29 -9.78
CA LEU A 123 -4.44 -3.41 -9.64
C LEU A 123 -5.12 -2.09 -9.27
N THR A 124 -4.44 -1.31 -8.43
CA THR A 124 -4.89 -0.04 -7.85
C THR A 124 -3.77 1.00 -7.92
N ASP A 125 -4.09 2.29 -7.88
CA ASP A 125 -3.15 3.39 -7.75
C ASP A 125 -2.86 3.79 -6.28
N THR A 126 -3.48 3.08 -5.34
CA THR A 126 -3.37 3.36 -3.90
C THR A 126 -2.74 2.20 -3.14
N LEU A 127 -2.08 2.50 -2.01
CA LEU A 127 -1.65 1.50 -1.04
C LEU A 127 -2.18 1.88 0.34
N THR A 128 -2.60 0.85 1.09
CA THR A 128 -3.14 0.99 2.44
C THR A 128 -2.15 0.40 3.43
N TYR A 129 -1.77 1.18 4.44
CA TYR A 129 -0.81 0.78 5.45
C TYR A 129 -1.43 0.81 6.84
N TYR A 130 -1.19 -0.22 7.64
CA TYR A 130 -1.41 -0.18 9.07
C TYR A 130 -0.17 0.37 9.76
N ARG A 131 -0.34 1.47 10.49
CA ARG A 131 0.66 2.09 11.36
C ARG A 131 0.42 1.65 12.80
N PRO A 132 1.38 0.97 13.45
CA PRO A 132 1.28 0.63 14.87
C PRO A 132 1.34 1.89 15.75
N GLU A 133 1.05 1.72 17.03
CA GLU A 133 1.17 2.79 18.01
C GLU A 133 2.65 3.14 18.22
N GLU A 134 2.94 4.43 18.22
CA GLU A 134 4.24 4.98 18.56
C GLU A 134 4.05 5.97 19.71
N GLU A 135 5.11 6.28 20.47
CA GLU A 135 5.06 7.10 21.72
C GLU A 135 4.24 8.41 21.62
N ASN A 136 4.09 8.97 20.42
CA ASN A 136 3.35 10.22 20.19
C ASN A 136 2.28 10.12 19.08
N ARG A 137 1.91 8.91 18.62
CA ARG A 137 0.98 8.71 17.52
C ARG A 137 0.10 7.48 17.73
N ALA A 138 -1.21 7.70 17.67
CA ALA A 138 -2.19 6.62 17.68
C ALA A 138 -2.04 5.70 16.46
N GLN A 139 -2.48 4.44 16.67
CA GLN A 139 -2.64 3.45 15.62
C GLN A 139 -3.52 4.00 14.51
N ALA A 140 -3.17 3.68 13.27
CA ALA A 140 -3.92 4.18 12.12
C ALA A 140 -3.86 3.26 10.92
N ILE A 141 -4.90 3.31 10.09
CA ILE A 141 -4.84 2.87 8.69
C ILE A 141 -4.64 4.11 7.82
N GLU A 142 -3.51 4.19 7.13
CA GLU A 142 -3.15 5.29 6.23
C GLU A 142 -3.29 4.82 4.78
N VAL A 143 -3.97 5.62 3.95
CA VAL A 143 -4.18 5.32 2.54
C VAL A 143 -3.46 6.38 1.73
N PHE A 144 -2.56 5.94 0.87
CA PHE A 144 -1.74 6.81 0.04
C PHE A 144 -2.06 6.57 -1.42
N GLN A 145 -2.14 7.66 -2.18
CA GLN A 145 -1.96 7.60 -3.63
C GLN A 145 -0.47 7.52 -3.93
N MET A 146 -0.09 6.57 -4.78
CA MET A 146 1.32 6.34 -5.11
C MET A 146 1.67 7.00 -6.44
N LEU A 147 2.07 8.26 -6.37
CA LEU A 147 2.38 9.06 -7.55
C LEU A 147 3.68 8.59 -8.23
N PRO A 148 3.75 8.64 -9.57
CA PRO A 148 4.93 8.21 -10.31
C PRO A 148 6.15 9.09 -10.01
N VAL A 149 7.32 8.45 -9.90
CA VAL A 149 8.61 9.13 -9.83
C VAL A 149 9.30 9.04 -11.18
N THR A 150 9.74 10.15 -11.74
CA THR A 150 10.44 10.26 -13.03
C THR A 150 11.94 10.35 -12.80
N LEU A 151 12.68 9.37 -13.30
CA LEU A 151 14.14 9.31 -13.27
C LEU A 151 14.68 9.90 -14.58
N ASP A 152 15.52 10.92 -14.48
CA ASP A 152 16.15 11.67 -15.56
C ASP A 152 17.60 11.24 -15.82
N TYR A 153 17.78 10.31 -16.75
CA TYR A 153 19.10 9.83 -17.14
C TYR A 153 19.74 10.62 -18.28
N SER A 154 19.24 11.82 -18.61
CA SER A 154 19.78 12.68 -19.69
C SER A 154 21.28 12.99 -19.59
N HIS A 155 21.86 12.83 -18.41
CA HIS A 155 23.28 13.04 -18.15
C HIS A 155 24.17 11.84 -18.54
N LEU A 156 23.60 10.66 -18.77
CA LEU A 156 24.34 9.48 -19.22
C LEU A 156 24.53 9.55 -20.74
N GLN A 157 25.75 9.83 -21.18
CA GLN A 157 26.10 9.75 -22.61
C GLN A 157 26.46 8.30 -22.95
N GLY A 158 25.60 7.57 -23.67
CA GLY A 158 25.90 6.21 -24.12
C GLY A 158 24.73 5.43 -24.73
N THR A 159 25.06 4.39 -25.49
CA THR A 159 24.15 3.51 -26.28
C THR A 159 23.37 2.48 -25.46
N ASN A 160 23.54 2.44 -24.13
CA ASN A 160 22.76 1.53 -23.28
C ASN A 160 21.29 1.95 -23.28
N GLU A 161 20.37 0.99 -23.40
CA GLU A 161 18.93 1.27 -23.42
C GLU A 161 18.43 2.04 -22.19
N PHE A 162 19.17 2.00 -21.08
CA PHE A 162 18.93 2.76 -19.85
C PHE A 162 19.23 4.26 -19.96
N ALA A 163 20.03 4.70 -20.94
CA ALA A 163 20.42 6.10 -21.14
C ALA A 163 19.39 6.92 -21.95
N ARG A 164 18.22 6.35 -22.26
CA ARG A 164 17.17 7.01 -23.05
C ARG A 164 16.29 7.92 -22.16
N GLY A 165 16.84 9.04 -21.70
CA GLY A 165 16.07 10.16 -21.15
C GLY A 165 15.30 9.89 -19.87
N GLN A 166 14.09 10.45 -19.78
CA GLN A 166 13.22 10.35 -18.61
C GLN A 166 12.44 9.03 -18.59
N ARG A 167 12.37 8.36 -17.43
CA ARG A 167 11.63 7.11 -17.23
C ARG A 167 10.86 7.12 -15.92
N ILE A 168 9.65 6.55 -15.93
CA ILE A 168 8.89 6.34 -14.69
C ILE A 168 9.50 5.16 -13.92
N SER A 169 9.81 5.39 -12.65
CA SER A 169 10.31 4.38 -11.74
C SER A 169 9.21 3.37 -11.38
N VAL A 170 9.60 2.10 -11.42
CA VAL A 170 8.84 0.98 -10.88
C VAL A 170 9.13 0.80 -9.39
N ASP A 171 10.32 1.19 -8.94
CA ASP A 171 10.81 0.94 -7.58
C ASP A 171 10.46 2.05 -6.60
N TYR A 172 10.30 3.29 -7.10
CA TYR A 172 10.07 4.46 -6.28
C TYR A 172 8.73 5.12 -6.62
N LYS A 173 8.03 5.56 -5.57
CA LYS A 173 6.81 6.36 -5.68
C LYS A 173 6.89 7.55 -4.73
N LEU A 174 6.16 8.60 -5.08
CA LEU A 174 5.93 9.72 -4.18
C LEU A 174 4.57 9.47 -3.50
N PRO A 175 4.55 9.17 -2.20
CA PRO A 175 3.30 8.91 -1.50
C PRO A 175 2.59 10.24 -1.24
N ASP A 176 1.32 10.32 -1.62
CA ASP A 176 0.42 11.41 -1.26
C ASP A 176 -0.66 10.86 -0.32
N LEU A 177 -0.73 11.40 0.90
CA LEU A 177 -1.65 10.89 1.92
C LEU A 177 -3.08 11.32 1.56
N LEU A 178 -3.92 10.36 1.18
CA LEU A 178 -5.33 10.60 0.92
C LEU A 178 -6.15 10.63 2.21
N LYS A 179 -5.89 9.67 3.11
CA LYS A 179 -6.66 9.54 4.35
C LYS A 179 -5.87 8.82 5.45
N SER A 180 -6.17 9.19 6.69
CA SER A 180 -5.75 8.46 7.89
C SER A 180 -6.98 8.12 8.72
N ILE A 181 -7.13 6.86 9.08
CA ILE A 181 -8.23 6.31 9.88
C ILE A 181 -7.67 5.92 11.23
N PHE A 182 -8.23 6.51 12.29
CA PHE A 182 -7.89 6.20 13.67
C PHE A 182 -9.01 5.37 14.31
N ASP A 183 -8.74 4.83 15.49
CA ASP A 183 -9.76 4.18 16.32
C ASP A 183 -11.04 5.02 16.38
N GLY A 184 -12.19 4.39 16.09
CA GLY A 184 -13.50 5.05 16.11
C GLY A 184 -13.97 5.65 14.77
N THR A 185 -13.17 5.61 13.70
CA THR A 185 -13.58 6.16 12.39
C THR A 185 -14.15 5.06 11.48
N THR A 186 -15.32 5.30 10.90
CA THR A 186 -16.01 4.34 10.02
C THR A 186 -15.29 4.12 8.70
N LEU A 187 -14.89 2.87 8.42
CA LEU A 187 -14.37 2.46 7.12
C LEU A 187 -15.51 2.29 6.11
N GLN A 188 -15.69 3.24 5.19
CA GLN A 188 -16.51 2.98 4.01
C GLN A 188 -15.66 2.33 2.91
N ILE A 189 -16.08 1.15 2.46
CA ILE A 189 -15.61 0.58 1.19
C ILE A 189 -16.39 1.30 0.08
N GLY A 190 -15.87 1.43 -1.13
CA GLY A 190 -16.71 1.81 -2.26
C GLY A 190 -16.24 1.23 -3.56
N TYR A 191 -16.88 1.71 -4.62
CA TYR A 191 -16.68 1.18 -5.95
C TYR A 191 -16.17 2.31 -6.83
N HIS A 192 -15.10 2.04 -7.58
CA HIS A 192 -14.70 2.85 -8.72
C HIS A 192 -14.80 1.99 -9.98
N GLY A 193 -15.90 2.16 -10.73
CA GLY A 193 -16.26 1.22 -11.80
C GLY A 193 -16.57 -0.16 -11.22
N ASN A 194 -16.01 -1.22 -11.82
CA ASN A 194 -16.14 -2.61 -11.32
C ASN A 194 -15.08 -2.96 -10.26
N LYS A 195 -14.24 -2.02 -9.84
CA LYS A 195 -13.18 -2.25 -8.85
C LYS A 195 -13.66 -1.83 -7.47
N LEU A 196 -13.59 -2.77 -6.53
CA LEU A 196 -13.68 -2.50 -5.10
C LEU A 196 -12.43 -1.72 -4.69
N LEU A 197 -12.61 -0.43 -4.46
CA LEU A 197 -11.59 0.41 -3.85
C LEU A 197 -12.09 0.80 -2.47
N PRO A 198 -11.22 0.81 -1.45
CA PRO A 198 -11.60 1.45 -0.21
C PRO A 198 -12.02 2.91 -0.50
N LYS A 199 -13.27 3.28 -0.21
CA LYS A 199 -13.83 4.61 -0.52
C LYS A 199 -14.39 5.19 0.76
N PHE A 200 -13.51 5.81 1.51
CA PHE A 200 -13.81 6.27 2.84
C PHE A 200 -14.40 7.69 2.79
N VAL A 201 -15.70 7.85 3.07
CA VAL A 201 -16.30 9.15 3.42
C VAL A 201 -15.79 9.57 4.80
#